data_AF-A0A2L0IHM2-F1
#
_entry.id   AF-A0A2L0IHM2-F1
#
_cell.length_a   1.000
_cell.length_b   1.000
_cell.length_c   1.000
_cell.angle_alpha   90.00
_cell.angle_beta   90.00
_cell.angle_gamma   90.00
#
_symmetry.space_group_name_H-M   'P 1'
#
loop_
_entity.id
_entity.type
_entity.pdbx_description
1 polymer ?
#
loop_
_entity_poly.entity_id
_entity_poly.type
_entity_poly.pdbx_seq_one_letter_code
_entity_poly.pdbx_strand_id
1 'polypeptide(L)'
;MKVSFFVYNFPVPSETFVINQIIYFVERGFDVEIISVLPGQMIDEFAAKDEHGLLQKTRYLLPAEENKNSARAISRFKTILKGLARGKLRTLPALNFKKYGYSAKNLSLPAIVAANKKTYEADLFIAHFGPAGVLANKLRKLGVLKGELATIFHGYDISTHRILRTYSEDYKELFRDSKFILPISKLWAEKIHALGVIPPARTLCASASIPITFISVRQSRSDRLFSC
;
A
#
# COMPACT_ATOMS: atom_id res chain seq x y z
N MET A 1 16.05 8.77 -7.49
CA MET A 1 15.09 7.65 -7.52
C MET A 1 13.97 8.00 -6.55
N LYS A 2 12.72 7.95 -7.03
CA LYS A 2 11.53 8.29 -6.27
C LYS A 2 10.93 7.04 -5.63
N VAL A 3 10.78 7.05 -4.31
CA VAL A 3 10.17 5.99 -3.52
C VAL A 3 8.90 6.50 -2.88
N SER A 4 7.78 5.82 -3.13
CA SER A 4 6.51 6.18 -2.53
C SER A 4 6.05 5.13 -1.52
N PHE A 5 5.88 5.53 -0.27
CA PHE A 5 5.28 4.64 0.74
C PHE A 5 3.76 4.64 0.56
N PHE A 6 3.15 3.46 0.53
CA PHE A 6 1.70 3.31 0.40
C PHE A 6 1.14 2.68 1.67
N VAL A 7 0.26 3.42 2.35
CA VAL A 7 -0.33 3.02 3.64
C VAL A 7 -1.81 3.34 3.68
N TYR A 8 -2.56 2.71 4.59
CA TYR A 8 -4.00 2.93 4.68
C TYR A 8 -4.32 4.23 5.46
N ASN A 9 -3.67 4.45 6.60
CA ASN A 9 -3.74 5.70 7.36
C ASN A 9 -2.32 6.23 7.60
N PHE A 10 -2.18 7.56 7.60
CA PHE A 10 -0.93 8.21 7.99
C PHE A 10 -1.21 9.61 8.55
N PRO A 11 -0.58 10.03 9.64
CA PRO A 11 0.34 9.26 10.49
C PRO A 11 -0.42 8.31 11.43
N VAL A 12 0.22 7.22 11.84
CA VAL A 12 -0.28 6.33 12.90
C VAL A 12 0.85 6.14 13.92
N PRO A 13 0.83 6.83 15.08
CA PRO A 13 1.96 6.83 16.02
C PRO A 13 2.36 5.45 16.54
N SER A 14 1.40 4.51 16.62
CA SER A 14 1.68 3.12 17.01
C SER A 14 2.38 2.29 15.93
N GLU A 15 2.37 2.75 14.67
CA GLU A 15 3.06 2.11 13.54
C GLU A 15 4.49 2.67 13.40
N THR A 16 5.24 2.70 14.51
CA THR A 16 6.59 3.29 14.57
C THR A 16 7.55 2.69 13.56
N PHE A 17 7.43 1.39 13.26
CA PHE A 17 8.26 0.73 12.25
C PHE A 17 8.05 1.30 10.83
N VAL A 18 6.84 1.75 10.49
CA VAL A 18 6.55 2.39 9.20
C VAL A 18 7.22 3.76 9.18
N ILE A 19 6.99 4.55 10.23
CA ILE A 19 7.52 5.91 10.37
C ILE A 19 9.06 5.89 10.31
N ASN A 20 9.70 5.01 11.09
CA ASN A 20 11.16 4.88 11.12
C ASN A 20 11.74 4.45 9.77
N GLN A 21 11.04 3.58 9.02
CA GLN A 21 11.49 3.20 7.68
C GLN A 21 11.39 4.37 6.71
N ILE A 22 10.33 5.16 6.77
CA ILE A 22 10.18 6.37 5.95
C ILE A 22 11.29 7.37 6.27
N ILE A 23 11.53 7.64 7.55
CA ILE A 23 12.61 8.53 8.02
C ILE A 23 13.96 8.07 7.48
N TYR A 24 14.27 6.78 7.60
CA TYR A 24 15.52 6.23 7.08
C TYR A 24 15.70 6.52 5.58
N PHE A 25 14.65 6.39 4.77
CA PHE A 25 14.74 6.70 3.33
C PHE A 25 14.95 8.19 3.07
N VAL A 26 14.28 9.06 3.83
CA VAL A 26 14.48 10.51 3.76
C VAL A 26 15.94 10.87 4.10
N GLU A 27 16.47 10.34 5.20
CA GLU A 27 17.85 10.58 5.65
C GLU A 27 18.91 10.06 4.68
N ARG A 28 18.58 9.01 3.91
CA ARG A 28 19.45 8.50 2.83
C ARG A 28 19.34 9.28 1.52
N GLY A 29 18.58 10.37 1.50
CA GLY A 29 18.48 11.28 0.35
C GLY A 29 17.59 10.75 -0.79
N PHE A 30 16.72 9.77 -0.53
CA PHE A 30 15.71 9.38 -1.52
C PHE A 30 14.65 10.47 -1.69
N ASP A 31 14.09 10.58 -2.90
CA ASP A 31 12.90 11.39 -3.13
C ASP A 31 11.68 10.60 -2.61
N VAL A 32 11.22 10.96 -1.41
CA VAL A 32 10.16 10.23 -0.69
C VAL A 32 8.83 10.97 -0.76
N GLU A 33 7.80 10.25 -1.19
CA GLU A 33 6.39 10.66 -1.07
C GLU A 33 5.62 9.61 -0.26
N ILE A 34 4.66 10.02 0.56
CA ILE A 34 3.80 9.12 1.31
C ILE A 34 2.40 9.22 0.71
N ILE A 35 1.88 8.13 0.17
CA ILE A 35 0.50 8.04 -0.30
C ILE A 35 -0.31 7.29 0.75
N SER A 36 -1.21 8.01 1.42
CA SER A 36 -2.12 7.44 2.38
C SER A 36 -3.54 7.40 1.83
N VAL A 37 -4.28 6.33 2.09
CA VAL A 37 -5.70 6.28 1.71
C VAL A 37 -6.49 7.33 2.49
N LEU A 38 -6.25 7.43 3.80
CA LEU A 38 -6.94 8.33 4.72
C LEU A 38 -5.94 9.09 5.62
N PRO A 39 -6.31 10.26 6.15
CA PRO A 39 -5.57 10.86 7.24
C PRO A 39 -5.62 10.00 8.50
N GLY A 40 -4.55 10.06 9.29
CA GLY A 40 -4.49 9.50 10.64
C GLY A 40 -5.34 10.29 11.64
N GLN A 41 -5.74 9.65 12.74
CA GLN A 41 -6.57 10.30 13.77
C GLN A 41 -5.80 11.29 14.64
N MET A 42 -4.49 11.08 14.82
CA MET A 42 -3.63 11.88 15.71
C MET A 42 -2.69 12.79 14.89
N ILE A 43 -3.21 13.41 13.83
CA ILE A 43 -2.39 14.19 12.89
C ILE A 43 -1.75 15.42 13.56
N ASP A 44 -2.48 16.11 14.43
CA ASP A 44 -2.00 17.33 15.10
C ASP A 44 -0.89 17.01 16.11
N GLU A 45 -1.08 15.93 16.88
CA GLU A 45 -0.07 15.46 17.85
C GLU A 45 1.20 14.98 17.15
N PHE A 46 1.06 14.34 15.99
CA PHE A 46 2.20 13.96 15.16
C PHE A 46 2.88 15.19 14.55
N ALA A 47 2.11 16.16 14.06
CA ALA A 47 2.63 17.39 13.46
C ALA A 47 3.53 18.17 14.43
N ALA A 48 3.20 18.17 15.72
CA ALA A 48 4.02 18.80 16.76
C ALA A 48 5.40 18.15 16.94
N LYS A 49 5.61 16.93 16.41
CA LYS A 49 6.83 16.12 16.55
C LYS A 49 7.42 15.70 15.19
N ASP A 50 6.93 16.26 14.09
CA ASP A 50 7.32 15.86 12.73
C ASP A 50 8.62 16.53 12.28
N GLU A 51 9.74 16.12 12.88
CA GLU A 51 11.08 16.69 12.65
C GLU A 51 11.56 16.52 11.20
N HIS A 52 11.09 15.49 10.50
CA HIS A 52 11.51 15.16 9.12
C HIS A 52 10.52 15.65 8.05
N GLY A 53 9.47 16.38 8.45
CA GLY A 53 8.46 16.92 7.55
C GLY A 53 7.72 15.86 6.73
N LEU A 54 7.39 14.74 7.34
CA LEU A 54 6.69 13.62 6.70
C LEU A 54 5.26 14.02 6.28
N LEU A 55 4.58 14.87 7.03
CA LEU A 55 3.24 15.34 6.68
C LEU A 55 3.23 16.15 5.38
N GLN A 56 4.24 16.99 5.15
CA GLN A 56 4.39 17.77 3.92
C GLN A 56 4.70 16.87 2.72
N LYS A 57 5.30 15.70 2.97
CA LYS A 57 5.54 14.64 1.97
C LYS A 57 4.32 13.75 1.76
N THR A 58 3.23 13.92 2.51
CA THR A 58 2.05 13.05 2.47
C THR A 58 0.97 13.56 1.51
N ARG A 59 0.37 12.64 0.76
CA ARG A 59 -0.81 12.84 -0.08
C ARG A 59 -1.92 11.89 0.37
N TYR A 60 -3.08 12.46 0.66
CA TYR A 60 -4.29 11.71 1.00
C TYR A 60 -5.14 11.45 -0.22
N LEU A 61 -5.54 10.19 -0.44
CA LEU A 61 -6.40 9.79 -1.55
C LEU A 61 -7.88 10.09 -1.30
N LEU A 62 -8.28 10.09 -0.04
CA LEU A 62 -9.62 10.44 0.44
C LEU A 62 -9.51 11.34 1.68
N PRO A 63 -10.50 12.20 1.94
CA PRO A 63 -10.60 12.92 3.21
C PRO A 63 -10.85 11.95 4.37
N ALA A 64 -10.75 12.46 5.61
CA ALA A 64 -11.11 11.71 6.80
C ALA A 64 -12.51 11.09 6.66
N GLU A 65 -12.62 9.82 7.05
CA GLU A 65 -13.90 9.11 7.01
C GLU A 65 -14.65 9.26 8.33
N GLU A 66 -15.97 9.29 8.21
CA GLU A 66 -16.88 9.26 9.35
C GLU A 66 -16.73 7.97 10.17
N ASN A 67 -16.93 8.09 11.48
CA ASN A 67 -16.90 6.96 12.41
C ASN A 67 -18.05 5.98 12.19
N LYS A 68 -19.20 6.47 11.70
CA LYS A 68 -20.39 5.64 11.43
C LYS A 68 -20.31 4.98 10.04
N ASN A 69 -20.53 3.67 9.99
CA ASN A 69 -20.44 2.88 8.76
C ASN A 69 -21.38 3.36 7.63
N SER A 70 -22.61 3.76 7.97
CA SER A 70 -23.59 4.27 6.98
C SER A 70 -23.15 5.62 6.40
N ALA A 71 -22.71 6.55 7.25
CA ALA A 71 -22.22 7.86 6.84
C ALA A 71 -21.00 7.73 5.93
N ARG A 72 -20.09 6.79 6.23
CA ARG A 72 -18.95 6.45 5.38
C ARG A 72 -19.37 5.96 4.00
N ALA A 73 -20.31 5.02 3.93
CA ALA A 73 -20.80 4.50 2.65
C ALA A 73 -21.45 5.62 1.80
N ILE A 74 -22.25 6.48 2.43
CA ILE A 74 -22.86 7.64 1.79
C ILE A 74 -21.81 8.62 1.27
N SER A 75 -20.78 8.92 2.06
CA SER A 75 -19.68 9.81 1.65
C SER A 75 -18.92 9.27 0.43
N ARG A 76 -18.59 7.97 0.44
CA ARG A 76 -17.96 7.28 -0.70
C ARG A 76 -18.86 7.32 -1.94
N PHE A 77 -20.14 7.04 -1.78
CA PHE A 77 -21.10 7.10 -2.89
C PHE A 77 -21.23 8.50 -3.48
N LYS A 78 -21.35 9.55 -2.65
CA LYS A 78 -21.34 10.95 -3.09
C LYS A 78 -20.07 11.30 -3.85
N THR A 79 -18.92 10.80 -3.42
CA THR A 79 -17.62 10.99 -4.09
C THR A 79 -17.61 10.34 -5.47
N ILE A 80 -18.14 9.13 -5.59
CA ILE A 80 -18.28 8.40 -6.86
C ILE A 80 -19.17 9.17 -7.84
N LEU A 81 -20.37 9.59 -7.40
CA LEU A 81 -21.29 10.38 -8.23
C LEU A 81 -20.64 11.68 -8.71
N LYS A 82 -19.98 12.42 -7.81
CA LYS A 82 -19.24 13.65 -8.18
C LYS A 82 -18.12 13.37 -9.18
N GLY A 83 -17.44 12.23 -9.08
CA GLY A 83 -16.40 11.83 -10.03
C GLY A 83 -16.98 11.52 -11.42
N LEU A 84 -18.06 10.73 -11.47
CA LEU A 84 -18.74 10.35 -12.71
C LEU A 84 -19.36 11.57 -13.41
N ALA A 85 -20.02 12.46 -12.66
CA ALA A 85 -20.57 13.72 -13.19
C ALA A 85 -19.49 14.64 -13.79
N ARG A 86 -18.23 14.47 -13.39
CA ARG A 86 -17.06 15.18 -13.94
C ARG A 86 -16.34 14.40 -15.05
N GLY A 87 -16.97 13.37 -15.62
CA GLY A 87 -16.43 12.59 -16.73
C GLY A 87 -15.34 11.57 -16.35
N LYS A 88 -15.18 11.21 -15.07
CA LYS A 88 -14.18 10.21 -14.66
C LYS A 88 -14.62 8.78 -14.94
N LEU A 89 -14.63 8.40 -16.22
CA LEU A 89 -15.06 7.08 -16.69
C LEU A 89 -14.21 5.92 -16.13
N ARG A 90 -12.96 6.17 -15.72
CA ARG A 90 -12.10 5.19 -15.03
C ARG A 90 -12.69 4.68 -13.71
N THR A 91 -13.69 5.37 -13.16
CA THR A 91 -14.44 4.93 -11.97
C THR A 91 -15.32 3.71 -12.26
N LEU A 92 -15.82 3.55 -13.49
CA LEU A 92 -16.77 2.48 -13.83
C LEU A 92 -16.14 1.09 -13.71
N PRO A 93 -14.93 0.81 -14.24
CA PRO A 93 -14.25 -0.46 -13.99
C PRO A 93 -14.03 -0.75 -12.51
N ALA A 94 -13.79 0.28 -11.68
CA ALA A 94 -13.53 0.14 -10.25
C ALA A 94 -14.75 -0.34 -9.44
N LEU A 95 -15.97 -0.23 -10.00
CA LEU A 95 -17.20 -0.76 -9.42
C LEU A 95 -17.37 -2.27 -9.64
N ASN A 96 -16.55 -2.90 -10.48
CA ASN A 96 -16.66 -4.33 -10.77
C ASN A 96 -16.24 -5.17 -9.56
N PHE A 97 -17.21 -5.55 -8.73
CA PHE A 97 -16.97 -6.36 -7.53
C PHE A 97 -16.56 -7.80 -7.82
N LYS A 98 -16.89 -8.35 -8.99
CA LYS A 98 -16.41 -9.69 -9.39
C LYS A 98 -14.91 -9.67 -9.62
N LYS A 99 -14.39 -8.56 -10.17
CA LYS A 99 -12.95 -8.36 -10.42
C LYS A 99 -12.19 -7.87 -9.20
N TYR A 100 -12.74 -6.89 -8.47
CA TYR A 100 -12.01 -6.16 -7.42
C TYR A 100 -12.46 -6.49 -5.99
N GLY A 101 -13.37 -7.44 -5.83
CA GLY A 101 -13.70 -8.06 -4.55
C GLY A 101 -14.18 -7.07 -3.50
N TYR A 102 -13.65 -7.22 -2.28
CA TYR A 102 -14.09 -6.49 -1.09
C TYR A 102 -13.98 -4.96 -1.23
N SER A 103 -12.89 -4.45 -1.79
CA SER A 103 -12.65 -3.00 -1.94
C SER A 103 -13.60 -2.32 -2.93
N ALA A 104 -14.16 -3.07 -3.88
CA ALA A 104 -15.23 -2.56 -4.74
C ALA A 104 -16.60 -2.65 -4.03
N LYS A 105 -16.89 -3.75 -3.31
CA LYS A 105 -18.15 -3.92 -2.57
C LYS A 105 -18.36 -2.85 -1.49
N ASN A 106 -17.30 -2.49 -0.77
CA ASN A 106 -17.37 -1.45 0.26
C ASN A 106 -17.20 -0.02 -0.28
N LEU A 107 -17.13 0.14 -1.61
CA LEU A 107 -16.98 1.40 -2.34
C LEU A 107 -15.67 2.15 -2.09
N SER A 108 -14.68 1.60 -1.38
CA SER A 108 -13.41 2.32 -1.16
C SER A 108 -12.63 2.52 -2.45
N LEU A 109 -12.46 1.46 -3.25
CA LEU A 109 -11.74 1.50 -4.51
C LEU A 109 -12.36 2.50 -5.52
N PRO A 110 -13.66 2.43 -5.86
CA PRO A 110 -14.26 3.39 -6.77
C PRO A 110 -14.26 4.82 -6.20
N ALA A 111 -14.41 5.02 -4.89
CA ALA A 111 -14.30 6.36 -4.30
C ALA A 111 -12.90 6.96 -4.47
N ILE A 112 -11.84 6.17 -4.26
CA ILE A 112 -10.46 6.61 -4.48
C ILE A 112 -10.25 7.00 -5.94
N VAL A 113 -10.67 6.16 -6.89
CA VAL A 113 -10.52 6.45 -8.33
C VAL A 113 -11.32 7.70 -8.72
N ALA A 114 -12.52 7.87 -8.16
CA ALA A 114 -13.37 9.03 -8.40
C ALA A 114 -12.81 10.32 -7.79
N ALA A 115 -12.12 10.25 -6.65
CA ALA A 115 -11.53 11.42 -5.99
C ALA A 115 -10.27 11.91 -6.71
N ASN A 116 -9.42 11.00 -7.17
CA ASN A 116 -8.09 11.33 -7.67
C ASN A 116 -8.07 11.57 -9.18
N LYS A 117 -7.47 12.69 -9.62
CA LYS A 117 -7.43 13.09 -11.05
C LYS A 117 -6.12 12.74 -11.72
N LYS A 118 -5.02 12.80 -10.96
CA LYS A 118 -3.67 12.53 -11.44
C LYS A 118 -3.31 11.07 -11.21
N THR A 119 -2.42 10.57 -12.04
CA THR A 119 -1.66 9.35 -11.75
C THR A 119 -0.50 9.74 -10.84
N TYR A 120 -0.29 8.97 -9.77
CA TYR A 120 0.86 9.12 -8.91
C TYR A 120 1.96 8.20 -9.43
N GLU A 121 3.12 8.78 -9.76
CA GLU A 121 4.24 8.06 -10.34
C GLU A 121 5.39 7.94 -9.33
N ALA A 122 6.01 6.78 -9.27
CA ALA A 122 7.22 6.50 -8.48
C ALA A 122 8.02 5.39 -9.16
N ASP A 123 9.34 5.32 -8.90
CA ASP A 123 10.14 4.18 -9.36
C ASP A 123 9.75 2.91 -8.60
N LEU A 124 9.47 3.05 -7.30
CA LEU A 124 9.01 1.96 -6.44
C LEU A 124 7.98 2.47 -5.43
N PHE A 125 6.84 1.79 -5.36
CA PHE A 125 5.91 1.87 -4.25
C PHE A 125 6.29 0.82 -3.20
N ILE A 126 6.40 1.23 -1.93
CA ILE A 126 6.57 0.32 -0.79
C ILE A 126 5.26 0.35 0.00
N ALA A 127 4.44 -0.69 -0.17
CA ALA A 127 3.21 -0.84 0.59
C ALA A 127 3.48 -1.57 1.90
N HIS A 128 3.10 -0.97 3.04
CA HIS A 128 3.05 -1.69 4.30
C HIS A 128 1.69 -2.33 4.47
N PHE A 129 1.70 -3.59 4.92
CA PHE A 129 0.54 -4.45 5.10
C PHE A 129 -0.01 -5.05 3.81
N GLY A 130 -0.37 -6.33 3.88
CA GLY A 130 -0.97 -7.09 2.78
C GLY A 130 -2.20 -6.39 2.16
N PRO A 131 -3.21 -5.99 2.95
CA PRO A 131 -4.40 -5.31 2.42
C PRO A 131 -4.10 -3.98 1.70
N ALA A 132 -3.10 -3.22 2.17
CA ALA A 132 -2.69 -1.99 1.49
C ALA A 132 -1.97 -2.30 0.17
N GLY A 133 -1.10 -3.33 0.15
CA GLY A 133 -0.48 -3.83 -1.08
C GLY A 133 -1.51 -4.27 -2.13
N VAL A 134 -2.55 -4.99 -1.71
CA VAL A 134 -3.68 -5.36 -2.58
C VAL A 134 -4.34 -4.13 -3.18
N LEU A 135 -4.65 -3.14 -2.36
CA LEU A 135 -5.28 -1.90 -2.82
C LEU A 135 -4.35 -1.14 -3.79
N ALA A 136 -3.07 -1.02 -3.48
CA ALA A 136 -2.07 -0.40 -4.35
C ALA A 136 -2.00 -1.12 -5.71
N ASN A 137 -1.99 -2.45 -5.74
CA ASN A 137 -1.98 -3.21 -6.98
C ASN A 137 -3.25 -2.97 -7.82
N LYS A 138 -4.43 -2.92 -7.18
CA LYS A 138 -5.69 -2.57 -7.85
C LYS A 138 -5.65 -1.15 -8.43
N LEU A 139 -5.09 -0.19 -7.69
CA LEU A 139 -4.92 1.18 -8.15
C LEU A 139 -3.89 1.30 -9.30
N ARG A 140 -2.85 0.46 -9.34
CA ARG A 140 -1.95 0.33 -10.51
C ARG A 140 -2.71 -0.12 -11.75
N LYS A 141 -3.52 -1.19 -11.63
CA LYS A 141 -4.36 -1.70 -12.75
C LYS A 141 -5.38 -0.68 -13.26
N LEU A 142 -5.80 0.26 -12.43
CA LEU A 142 -6.75 1.32 -12.77
C LEU A 142 -6.06 2.64 -13.20
N GLY A 143 -4.72 2.64 -13.26
CA GLY A 143 -3.92 3.79 -13.70
C GLY A 143 -3.89 4.96 -12.71
N VAL A 144 -4.27 4.74 -11.45
CA VAL A 144 -4.13 5.73 -10.37
C VAL A 144 -2.69 5.76 -9.86
N LEU A 145 -2.03 4.60 -9.79
CA LEU A 145 -0.60 4.49 -9.46
C LEU A 145 0.18 3.98 -10.69
N LYS A 146 1.42 4.42 -10.87
CA LYS A 146 2.31 3.94 -11.93
C LYS A 146 3.73 3.83 -11.41
N GLY A 147 4.26 2.62 -11.42
CA GLY A 147 5.56 2.28 -10.84
C GLY A 147 5.63 0.81 -10.45
N GLU A 148 6.78 0.36 -9.96
CA GLU A 148 6.94 -0.97 -9.37
C GLU A 148 6.30 -1.05 -7.99
N LEU A 149 5.95 -2.26 -7.52
CA LEU A 149 5.36 -2.46 -6.20
C LEU A 149 6.16 -3.47 -5.38
N ALA A 150 6.57 -3.06 -4.19
CA ALA A 150 7.00 -3.94 -3.11
C ALA A 150 5.91 -3.95 -2.03
N THR A 151 5.62 -5.10 -1.44
CA THR A 151 4.68 -5.20 -0.31
C THR A 151 5.35 -5.87 0.88
N ILE A 152 5.35 -5.19 2.01
CA ILE A 152 5.84 -5.70 3.29
C ILE A 152 4.68 -6.34 4.05
N PHE A 153 4.81 -7.63 4.35
CA PHE A 153 3.80 -8.40 5.06
C PHE A 153 4.15 -8.54 6.54
N HIS A 154 3.22 -8.11 7.39
CA HIS A 154 3.30 -8.20 8.84
C HIS A 154 2.54 -9.40 9.36
N GLY A 155 2.81 -9.81 10.59
CA GLY A 155 2.19 -11.02 11.15
C GLY A 155 0.66 -11.00 11.11
N TYR A 156 0.03 -9.84 11.33
CA TYR A 156 -1.41 -9.67 11.24
C TYR A 156 -2.01 -10.07 9.88
N ASP A 157 -1.29 -9.80 8.79
CA ASP A 157 -1.79 -9.91 7.41
C ASP A 157 -2.04 -11.35 6.98
N ILE A 158 -1.39 -12.31 7.65
CA ILE A 158 -1.29 -13.71 7.26
C ILE A 158 -1.58 -14.68 8.41
N SER A 159 -1.82 -14.16 9.63
CA SER A 159 -2.29 -14.96 10.76
C SER A 159 -3.77 -14.76 11.06
N THR A 160 -4.36 -13.63 10.66
CA THR A 160 -5.75 -13.33 10.98
C THR A 160 -6.71 -14.01 9.99
N HIS A 161 -7.54 -14.94 10.49
CA HIS A 161 -8.50 -15.68 9.67
C HIS A 161 -9.42 -14.77 8.83
N ARG A 162 -9.89 -13.66 9.42
CA ARG A 162 -10.73 -12.67 8.71
C ARG A 162 -10.02 -12.03 7.51
N ILE A 163 -8.73 -11.70 7.65
CA ILE A 163 -7.94 -11.10 6.57
C ILE A 163 -7.75 -12.13 5.46
N LEU A 164 -7.32 -13.35 5.80
CA LEU A 164 -7.13 -14.43 4.82
C LEU A 164 -8.42 -14.75 4.07
N ARG A 165 -9.55 -14.88 4.76
CA ARG A 165 -10.87 -15.12 4.13
C ARG A 165 -11.26 -13.99 3.16
N THR A 166 -10.83 -12.76 3.42
CA THR A 166 -11.19 -11.60 2.61
C THR A 166 -10.25 -11.43 1.41
N TYR A 167 -8.95 -11.70 1.58
CA TYR A 167 -7.90 -11.30 0.65
C TYR A 167 -7.08 -12.47 0.05
N SER A 168 -7.40 -13.74 0.32
CA SER A 168 -6.61 -14.88 -0.19
C SER A 168 -6.41 -14.85 -1.71
N GLU A 169 -7.47 -14.60 -2.48
CA GLU A 169 -7.38 -14.52 -3.94
C GLU A 169 -6.69 -13.23 -4.40
N ASP A 170 -6.93 -12.13 -3.71
CA ASP A 170 -6.25 -10.85 -3.97
C ASP A 170 -4.74 -10.97 -3.73
N TYR A 171 -4.31 -11.77 -2.75
CA TYR A 171 -2.90 -12.03 -2.46
C TYR A 171 -2.21 -12.81 -3.57
N LYS A 172 -2.86 -13.82 -4.18
CA LYS A 172 -2.30 -14.54 -5.33
C LYS A 172 -2.01 -13.59 -6.50
N GLU A 173 -2.94 -12.68 -6.77
CA GLU A 173 -2.75 -11.65 -7.80
C GLU A 173 -1.63 -10.67 -7.41
N LEU A 174 -1.58 -10.23 -6.15
CA LEU A 174 -0.53 -9.37 -5.64
C LEU A 174 0.86 -10.01 -5.75
N PHE A 175 1.00 -11.31 -5.42
CA PHE A 175 2.28 -12.03 -5.49
C PHE A 175 2.83 -12.10 -6.92
N ARG A 176 1.95 -12.24 -7.90
CA ARG A 176 2.32 -12.27 -9.32
C ARG A 176 2.72 -10.90 -9.85
N ASP A 177 2.02 -9.84 -9.42
CA ASP A 177 2.12 -8.51 -10.02
C ASP A 177 3.12 -7.58 -9.30
N SER A 178 3.50 -7.90 -8.06
CA SER A 178 4.52 -7.19 -7.30
C SER A 178 5.93 -7.59 -7.73
N LYS A 179 6.84 -6.61 -7.67
CA LYS A 179 8.27 -6.81 -7.88
C LYS A 179 8.90 -7.53 -6.69
N PHE A 180 8.50 -7.15 -5.48
CA PHE A 180 9.00 -7.75 -4.24
C PHE A 180 7.86 -8.07 -3.26
N ILE A 181 7.94 -9.25 -2.66
CA ILE A 181 7.12 -9.67 -1.52
C ILE A 181 8.05 -9.81 -0.32
N LEU A 182 7.82 -9.00 0.70
CA LEU A 182 8.75 -8.80 1.80
C LEU A 182 8.11 -9.21 3.14
N PRO A 183 8.05 -10.52 3.46
CA PRO A 183 7.65 -10.97 4.79
C PRO A 183 8.64 -10.51 5.86
N ILE A 184 8.13 -10.16 7.05
CA ILE A 184 9.00 -9.70 8.15
C ILE A 184 9.75 -10.82 8.89
N SER A 185 9.48 -12.09 8.56
CA SER A 185 10.14 -13.25 9.17
C SER A 185 10.09 -14.48 8.26
N LYS A 186 10.93 -15.47 8.54
CA LYS A 186 10.92 -16.77 7.84
C LYS A 186 9.59 -17.50 7.99
N LEU A 187 9.02 -17.53 9.20
CA LEU A 187 7.70 -18.10 9.47
C LEU A 187 6.62 -17.50 8.56
N TRP A 188 6.67 -16.17 8.38
CA TRP A 188 5.74 -15.46 7.52
C TRP A 188 5.99 -15.72 6.04
N ALA A 189 7.25 -15.83 5.64
CA ALA A 189 7.61 -16.25 4.28
C ALA A 189 7.00 -17.61 3.95
N GLU A 190 7.19 -18.62 4.79
CA GLU A 190 6.63 -19.97 4.60
C GLU A 190 5.10 -19.94 4.46
N LYS A 191 4.41 -19.20 5.33
CA LYS A 191 2.95 -19.05 5.24
C LYS A 191 2.50 -18.37 3.95
N ILE A 192 3.21 -17.35 3.46
CA ILE A 192 2.88 -16.68 2.20
C ILE A 192 3.09 -17.64 1.02
N HIS A 193 4.14 -18.47 1.02
CA HIS A 193 4.34 -19.50 -0.01
C HIS A 193 3.20 -20.55 -0.01
N ALA A 194 2.64 -20.87 1.15
CA ALA A 194 1.49 -21.77 1.24
C ALA A 194 0.18 -21.16 0.70
N LEU A 195 0.06 -19.82 0.65
CA LEU A 195 -1.14 -19.13 0.17
C LEU A 195 -1.19 -19.00 -1.37
N GLY A 196 -0.06 -19.15 -2.05
CA GLY A 196 0.00 -19.09 -3.50
C GLY A 196 1.41 -19.19 -4.04
N VAL A 197 1.52 -19.40 -5.36
CA VAL A 197 2.80 -19.50 -6.04
C VAL A 197 3.44 -18.12 -6.13
N ILE A 198 4.56 -17.92 -5.45
CA ILE A 198 5.41 -16.74 -5.58
C ILE A 198 6.69 -17.18 -6.30
N PRO A 199 7.11 -16.47 -7.36
CA PRO A 199 8.42 -16.72 -7.94
C PRO A 199 9.52 -16.52 -6.88
N PRO A 200 10.42 -17.50 -6.64
CA PRO A 200 11.41 -17.44 -5.56
C PRO A 200 12.28 -16.18 -5.60
N ALA A 201 12.59 -15.67 -6.80
CA ALA A 201 13.41 -14.47 -7.00
C ALA A 201 12.77 -13.16 -6.52
N ARG A 202 11.50 -13.19 -6.07
CA ARG A 202 10.76 -12.00 -5.62
C ARG A 202 10.47 -11.98 -4.12
N THR A 203 10.80 -13.05 -3.39
CA THR A 203 10.59 -13.11 -1.93
C THR A 203 11.90 -12.87 -1.20
N LEU A 204 11.96 -11.81 -0.39
CA LEU A 204 13.11 -11.50 0.46
C LEU A 204 12.59 -11.27 1.88
N CYS A 205 13.15 -11.98 2.87
CA CYS A 205 12.80 -11.70 4.26
C CYS A 205 13.36 -10.33 4.67
N ALA A 206 12.47 -9.38 4.96
CA ALA A 206 12.84 -8.09 5.53
C ALA A 206 12.81 -8.25 7.06
N SER A 207 13.95 -8.49 7.71
CA SER A 207 13.96 -8.51 9.19
C SER A 207 13.38 -7.20 9.71
N ALA A 208 12.47 -7.26 10.69
CA ALA A 208 11.79 -6.08 11.26
C ALA A 208 12.75 -5.01 11.82
N SER A 209 14.01 -5.37 12.06
CA SER A 209 15.07 -4.51 12.58
C SER A 209 16.04 -3.98 11.52
N ILE A 210 15.88 -4.38 10.24
CA ILE A 210 16.82 -4.03 9.18
C ILE A 210 16.14 -3.05 8.22
N PRO A 211 16.65 -1.81 8.07
CA PRO A 211 16.19 -0.94 6.99
C PRO A 211 16.47 -1.66 5.68
N ILE A 212 15.51 -1.68 4.75
CA ILE A 212 15.60 -2.40 3.47
C ILE A 212 16.86 -1.92 2.73
N THR A 213 17.99 -2.59 2.94
CA THR A 213 19.28 -2.31 2.29
C THR A 213 19.28 -2.75 0.82
N PHE A 214 18.13 -3.18 0.31
CA PHE A 214 17.96 -3.79 -1.01
C PHE A 214 17.76 -2.79 -2.15
N ILE A 215 17.79 -1.49 -1.88
CA ILE A 215 17.74 -0.47 -2.94
C ILE A 215 19.11 0.15 -3.21
N SER A 216 20.13 -0.70 -3.23
CA SER A 216 21.29 -0.49 -4.09
C SER A 216 21.22 -1.53 -5.19
N VAL A 217 20.47 -1.23 -6.25
CA VAL A 217 20.67 -1.90 -7.54
C VAL A 217 22.05 -1.47 -8.02
N ARG A 218 23.09 -2.19 -7.60
CA ARG A 218 24.39 -2.14 -8.26
C ARG A 218 24.34 -3.19 -9.37
N GLN A 219 24.45 -2.71 -10.60
CA GLN A 219 24.76 -3.53 -11.77
C GLN A 219 25.95 -4.45 -11.45
N SER A 220 25.88 -5.67 -11.98
CA SER A 220 26.92 -6.71 -11.97
C SER A 220 27.00 -7.60 -10.73
N ARG A 221 27.09 -8.90 -11.05
CA ARG A 221 27.30 -10.08 -10.20
C ARG A 221 26.04 -10.70 -9.59
N SER A 222 25.49 -11.62 -10.39
CA SER A 222 25.23 -13.00 -9.95
C SER A 222 26.09 -13.35 -8.75
N ASP A 223 25.46 -13.56 -7.60
CA ASP A 223 25.70 -14.67 -6.67
C ASP A 223 25.27 -14.26 -5.25
N ARG A 224 24.31 -15.03 -4.72
CA ARG A 224 23.74 -14.97 -3.36
C ARG A 224 22.80 -13.80 -3.08
N LEU A 225 21.69 -13.77 -3.81
CA LEU A 225 20.41 -13.44 -3.16
C LEU A 225 20.21 -14.50 -2.07
N PHE A 226 20.08 -14.08 -0.81
CA PHE A 226 19.77 -14.99 0.28
C PHE A 226 18.43 -15.68 -0.02
N SER A 227 18.53 -16.91 -0.55
CA SER A 227 17.49 -17.92 -0.38
C SER A 227 17.17 -17.99 1.10
N CYS A 228 15.89 -18.08 1.44
CA CYS A 228 15.49 -18.47 2.79
C CYS A 228 16.13 -19.80 3.19
#